data_AF-A0A5K1G836-F1
#
_entry.id   AF-A0A5K1G836-F1
#
_cell.length_a   1.000
_cell.length_b   1.000
_cell.length_c   1.000
_cell.angle_alpha   90.00
_cell.angle_beta   90.00
_cell.angle_gamma   90.00
#
_symmetry.space_group_name_H-M   'P 1'
#
loop_
_entity.id
_entity.type
_entity.pdbx_description
1 polymer ?
#
loop_
_entity_poly.entity_id
_entity_poly.type
_entity_poly.pdbx_seq_one_letter_code
_entity_poly.pdbx_strand_id
1 'polypeptide(L)'
;TSLFINCGGAVIGNKYEEDSTQLGRSVYHLSAKGNWALISTGTFMDVPSLPYIVQNTSMLSISNPTLYMSARTTPMAMTYYVLCLQSGKYTVLLHFAEIMFTDDRTFRSLGERIFDVSIQ
;
A
#
# COMPACT_ATOMS: atom_id res chain seq x y z
N THR A 1 21.43 5.20 -3.96
CA THR A 1 20.71 4.32 -3.01
C THR A 1 19.29 4.16 -3.49
N SER A 2 18.71 2.97 -3.40
CA SER A 2 17.35 2.69 -3.83
C SER A 2 16.56 2.11 -2.66
N LEU A 3 15.29 2.49 -2.53
CA LEU A 3 14.37 1.97 -1.53
C LEU A 3 13.18 1.32 -2.26
N PHE A 4 12.79 0.14 -1.78
CA PHE A 4 11.65 -0.61 -2.31
C PHE A 4 10.79 -1.04 -1.12
N ILE A 5 9.54 -0.62 -1.10
CA ILE A 5 8.58 -0.90 -0.01
C ILE A 5 7.46 -1.74 -0.61
N ASN A 6 7.15 -2.89 0.00
CA ASN A 6 5.97 -3.68 -0.35
C ASN A 6 4.77 -3.24 0.50
N CYS A 7 4.05 -2.23 0.03
CA CYS A 7 2.91 -1.59 0.69
C CYS A 7 1.87 -2.61 1.16
N GLY A 8 1.72 -2.81 2.47
CA GLY A 8 0.78 -3.79 3.03
C GLY A 8 1.19 -5.25 2.82
N GLY A 9 2.45 -5.55 2.54
CA GLY A 9 2.91 -6.91 2.24
C GLY A 9 4.22 -7.28 2.91
N ALA A 10 4.52 -8.58 2.92
CA ALA A 10 5.76 -9.13 3.48
C ALA A 10 6.97 -8.84 2.57
N VAL A 11 8.17 -9.22 3.02
CA VAL A 11 9.39 -9.12 2.21
C VAL A 11 9.22 -9.89 0.89
N ILE A 12 9.57 -9.25 -0.23
CA ILE A 12 9.58 -9.90 -1.55
C ILE A 12 11.02 -9.96 -2.07
N GLY A 13 11.52 -11.20 -2.17
CA GLY A 13 12.90 -11.47 -2.53
C GLY A 13 13.89 -10.77 -1.59
N ASN A 14 15.01 -10.32 -2.14
CA ASN A 14 16.05 -9.62 -1.35
C ASN A 14 15.97 -8.10 -1.50
N LYS A 15 14.89 -7.58 -2.11
CA LYS A 15 14.83 -6.21 -2.61
C LYS A 15 13.76 -5.37 -1.91
N TYR A 16 12.53 -5.90 -1.80
CA TYR A 16 11.41 -5.18 -1.20
C TYR A 16 11.38 -5.39 0.31
N GLU A 17 11.40 -4.29 1.05
CA GLU A 17 11.16 -4.28 2.49
C GLU A 17 9.67 -4.48 2.77
N GLU A 18 9.36 -5.15 3.88
CA GLU A 18 7.98 -5.39 4.27
C GLU A 18 7.30 -4.14 4.81
N ASP A 19 5.99 -4.04 4.55
CA ASP A 19 5.06 -3.19 5.26
C ASP A 19 3.84 -4.04 5.67
N SER A 20 4.12 -5.19 6.29
CA SER A 20 3.13 -6.22 6.64
C SER A 20 2.42 -5.97 7.98
N THR A 21 2.85 -4.95 8.73
CA THR A 21 2.34 -4.70 10.09
C THR A 21 0.86 -4.35 10.01
N GLN A 22 0.02 -5.11 10.72
CA GLN A 22 -1.38 -4.75 10.84
C GLN A 22 -1.49 -3.52 11.73
N LEU A 23 -2.01 -2.44 11.15
CA LEU A 23 -2.14 -1.16 11.83
C LEU A 23 -3.61 -0.88 12.20
N GLY A 24 -3.82 0.14 13.02
CA GLY A 24 -5.14 0.60 13.47
C GLY A 24 -5.60 1.86 12.74
N ARG A 25 -6.62 2.52 13.33
CA ARG A 25 -7.33 3.70 12.77
C ARG A 25 -6.38 4.85 12.42
N SER A 26 -5.56 5.27 13.37
CA SER A 26 -4.55 6.30 13.13
C SER A 26 -3.24 5.83 13.71
N VAL A 27 -2.21 5.78 12.86
CA VAL A 27 -0.96 5.10 13.18
C VAL A 27 0.24 5.83 12.61
N TYR A 28 1.32 5.74 13.37
CA TYR A 28 2.67 5.98 12.92
C TYR A 28 3.44 4.66 13.01
N HIS A 29 4.17 4.32 11.96
CA HIS A 29 5.03 3.13 11.90
C HIS A 29 6.40 3.53 11.37
N LEU A 30 7.46 3.16 12.09
CA LEU A 30 8.85 3.31 11.65
C LEU A 30 9.36 1.95 11.19
N SER A 31 10.01 1.89 10.03
CA SER A 31 10.57 0.65 9.51
C SER A 31 11.64 0.09 10.46
N ALA A 32 11.84 -1.23 10.43
CA ALA A 32 12.84 -1.88 11.27
C ALA A 32 14.28 -1.33 11.06
N LYS A 33 14.58 -0.85 9.85
CA LYS A 33 15.88 -0.25 9.50
C LYS A 33 15.94 1.26 9.78
N GLY A 34 14.83 1.90 10.15
CA GLY A 34 14.75 3.34 10.41
C GLY A 34 14.97 4.22 9.17
N ASN A 35 14.86 3.65 7.96
CA ASN A 35 15.09 4.33 6.68
C ASN A 35 13.80 4.88 6.04
N TRP A 36 12.63 4.47 6.53
CA TRP A 36 11.36 5.05 6.13
C TRP A 36 10.32 4.91 7.25
N ALA A 37 9.29 5.74 7.19
CA ALA A 37 8.16 5.72 8.10
C ALA A 37 6.85 5.85 7.33
N LEU A 38 5.76 5.45 7.98
CA LEU A 38 4.42 5.46 7.47
C LEU A 38 3.51 6.18 8.45
N ILE A 39 2.72 7.12 7.94
CA ILE A 39 1.57 7.69 8.64
C ILE A 39 0.32 7.26 7.89
N SER A 40 -0.65 6.67 8.59
CA SER A 40 -1.97 6.38 8.04
C SER A 40 -3.04 6.92 8.98
N THR A 41 -4.09 7.51 8.40
CA THR A 41 -5.13 8.23 9.13
C THR A 41 -6.53 7.80 8.71
N GLY A 42 -7.46 7.92 9.65
CA GLY A 42 -8.88 7.81 9.39
C GLY A 42 -9.51 6.54 9.94
N THR A 43 -10.79 6.35 9.68
CA THR A 43 -11.46 5.12 10.08
C THR A 43 -12.56 4.73 9.12
N PHE A 44 -12.67 3.43 8.84
CA PHE A 44 -13.83 2.89 8.16
C PHE A 44 -15.03 3.00 9.11
N MET A 45 -16.03 3.82 8.76
CA MET A 45 -17.20 4.07 9.60
C MET A 45 -18.18 2.90 9.58
N ASP A 46 -18.42 2.30 8.40
CA ASP A 46 -19.46 1.28 8.22
C ASP A 46 -18.93 -0.16 8.24
N VAL A 47 -17.61 -0.34 8.36
CA VAL A 47 -16.98 -1.67 8.37
C VAL A 47 -15.92 -1.75 9.46
N PRO A 48 -16.35 -1.94 10.73
CA PRO A 48 -15.45 -1.94 11.88
C PRO A 48 -14.39 -3.05 11.84
N SER A 49 -14.54 -4.04 10.97
CA SER A 49 -13.65 -5.18 10.77
C SER A 49 -12.82 -5.16 9.49
N LEU A 50 -12.90 -4.10 8.65
CA LEU A 50 -12.06 -4.05 7.46
C LEU A 50 -10.58 -4.02 7.86
N PRO A 51 -9.77 -4.98 7.39
CA PRO A 51 -8.35 -4.97 7.67
C PRO A 51 -7.68 -3.81 6.92
N TYR A 52 -6.73 -3.14 7.58
CA TYR A 52 -5.87 -2.11 6.97
C TYR A 52 -4.85 -2.68 5.98
N ILE A 53 -4.88 -4.00 5.78
CA ILE A 53 -4.19 -4.72 4.73
C ILE A 53 -5.22 -5.62 4.06
N VAL A 54 -5.37 -5.49 2.76
CA VAL A 54 -6.26 -6.34 1.97
C VAL A 54 -5.44 -7.31 1.15
N GLN A 55 -5.97 -8.51 0.99
CA GLN A 55 -5.40 -9.54 0.14
C GLN A 55 -6.10 -9.52 -1.21
N ASN A 56 -5.34 -9.79 -2.26
CA ASN A 56 -5.87 -9.90 -3.60
C ASN A 56 -6.76 -11.14 -3.71
N THR A 57 -7.98 -10.94 -4.22
CA THR A 57 -8.95 -12.00 -4.50
C THR A 57 -9.16 -12.23 -5.99
N SER A 58 -8.50 -11.43 -6.84
CA SER A 58 -8.70 -11.36 -8.29
C SER A 58 -7.52 -11.95 -9.06
N MET A 59 -7.80 -12.51 -10.25
CA MET A 59 -6.75 -12.91 -11.18
C MET A 59 -6.13 -11.68 -11.83
N LEU A 60 -4.83 -11.46 -11.61
CA LEU A 60 -4.10 -10.35 -12.18
C LEU A 60 -3.32 -10.78 -13.43
N SER A 61 -3.72 -10.28 -14.59
CA SER A 61 -3.00 -10.48 -15.86
C SER A 61 -1.90 -9.43 -16.03
N ILE A 62 -0.93 -9.41 -15.11
CA ILE A 62 0.17 -8.44 -15.06
C ILE A 62 1.52 -9.13 -14.89
N SER A 63 2.60 -8.46 -15.30
CA SER A 63 3.95 -8.93 -15.02
C SER A 63 4.25 -8.85 -13.52
N ASN A 64 4.86 -9.89 -12.95
CA ASN A 64 5.21 -9.98 -11.52
C ASN A 64 4.01 -9.81 -10.56
N PRO A 65 3.00 -10.71 -10.64
CA PRO A 65 1.78 -10.61 -9.83
C PRO A 65 2.05 -10.66 -8.32
N THR A 66 3.21 -11.20 -7.90
CA THR A 66 3.64 -11.26 -6.50
C THR A 66 3.64 -9.89 -5.80
N LEU A 67 3.93 -8.80 -6.52
CA LEU A 67 3.93 -7.44 -5.96
C LEU A 67 2.52 -6.89 -5.66
N TYR A 68 1.49 -7.58 -6.14
CA TYR A 68 0.12 -7.11 -6.12
C TYR A 68 -0.79 -8.11 -5.40
N MET A 69 -0.20 -8.97 -4.54
CA MET A 69 -0.95 -9.96 -3.76
C MET A 69 -1.57 -9.37 -2.50
N SER A 70 -1.05 -8.25 -2.02
CA SER A 70 -1.62 -7.49 -0.91
C SER A 70 -1.41 -6.00 -1.11
N ALA A 71 -2.22 -5.20 -0.43
CA ALA A 71 -2.08 -3.75 -0.42
C ALA A 71 -2.50 -3.20 0.94
N ARG A 72 -1.83 -2.12 1.38
CA ARG A 72 -2.30 -1.35 2.53
C ARG A 72 -3.47 -0.48 2.11
N THR A 73 -4.50 -0.44 2.95
CA THR A 73 -5.66 0.42 2.76
C THR A 73 -5.69 1.50 3.84
N THR A 74 -6.13 2.69 3.46
CA THR A 74 -6.34 3.80 4.39
C THR A 74 -7.72 4.41 4.14
N PRO A 75 -8.49 4.72 5.18
CA PRO A 75 -9.82 5.33 5.02
C PRO A 75 -9.77 6.79 4.56
N MET A 76 -8.69 7.53 4.89
CA MET A 76 -8.57 8.95 4.55
C MET A 76 -7.29 9.24 3.77
N ALA A 77 -6.14 9.06 4.39
CA ALA A 77 -4.86 9.42 3.79
C ALA A 77 -3.71 8.65 4.43
N MET A 78 -2.69 8.41 3.60
CA MET A 78 -1.49 7.72 3.99
C MET A 78 -0.26 8.35 3.34
N THR A 79 0.83 8.42 4.08
CA THR A 79 2.08 9.04 3.64
C THR A 79 3.25 8.18 4.03
N TYR A 80 4.08 7.82 3.05
CA TYR A 80 5.41 7.27 3.29
C TYR A 80 6.43 8.40 3.35
N TYR A 81 7.21 8.43 4.43
CA TYR A 81 8.35 9.31 4.59
C TYR A 81 9.62 8.51 4.40
N VAL A 82 10.41 8.85 3.39
CA VAL A 82 11.74 8.28 3.22
C VAL A 82 12.72 9.15 4.00
N LEU A 83 13.42 8.53 4.95
CA LEU A 83 14.30 9.23 5.87
C LEU A 83 15.74 9.27 5.34
N CYS A 84 16.47 10.30 5.73
CA CYS A 84 17.90 10.45 5.41
C CYS A 84 18.22 10.46 3.90
N LEU A 85 17.29 10.93 3.06
CA LEU A 85 17.57 11.18 1.65
C LEU A 85 18.55 12.35 1.51
N GLN A 86 19.59 12.15 0.70
CA GLN A 86 20.52 13.21 0.34
C GLN A 86 19.89 14.17 -0.67
N SER A 87 20.37 15.40 -0.76
CA SER A 87 19.91 16.31 -1.81
C SER A 87 20.26 15.75 -3.19
N GLY A 88 19.25 15.62 -4.06
CA GLY A 88 19.45 15.03 -5.38
C GLY A 88 18.15 14.87 -6.16
N LYS A 89 18.27 14.33 -7.37
CA LYS A 89 17.13 13.96 -8.20
C LYS A 89 16.78 12.50 -7.95
N TYR A 90 15.49 12.24 -7.75
CA TYR A 90 14.98 10.89 -7.48
C TYR A 90 13.97 10.48 -8.54
N THR A 91 14.01 9.20 -8.91
CA THR A 91 12.94 8.58 -9.68
C THR A 91 12.05 7.83 -8.72
N VAL A 92 10.78 8.22 -8.65
CA VAL A 92 9.77 7.56 -7.83
C VAL A 92 8.92 6.68 -8.76
N LEU A 93 8.88 5.38 -8.47
CA LEU A 93 8.07 4.41 -9.18
C LEU A 93 6.96 3.92 -8.25
N LEU A 94 5.71 4.14 -8.63
CA LEU A 94 4.53 3.72 -7.88
C LEU A 94 3.84 2.58 -8.63
N HIS A 95 3.53 1.51 -7.89
CA HIS A 95 2.86 0.33 -8.42
C HIS A 95 1.42 0.30 -7.90
N PHE A 96 0.45 0.37 -8.82
CA PHE A 96 -0.97 0.30 -8.51
C PHE A 96 -1.62 -0.89 -9.21
N ALA A 97 -2.56 -1.54 -8.52
CA ALA A 97 -3.48 -2.51 -9.08
C ALA A 97 -4.80 -2.47 -8.28
N GLU A 98 -5.92 -2.64 -8.96
CA GLU A 98 -7.21 -2.87 -8.30
C GLU A 98 -7.32 -4.36 -7.97
N ILE A 99 -7.51 -4.68 -6.69
CA ILE A 99 -7.45 -6.05 -6.16
C ILE A 99 -8.66 -6.45 -5.30
N MET A 100 -9.60 -5.53 -5.05
CA MET A 100 -10.84 -5.83 -4.32
C MET A 100 -12.08 -5.73 -5.21
N PHE A 101 -12.12 -4.77 -6.15
CA PHE A 101 -13.25 -4.59 -7.02
C PHE A 101 -13.04 -5.33 -8.34
N THR A 102 -13.79 -6.41 -8.55
CA THR A 102 -13.75 -7.17 -9.80
C THR A 102 -14.54 -6.47 -10.90
N ASP A 103 -13.90 -6.29 -12.06
CA ASP A 103 -14.57 -5.92 -13.33
C ASP A 103 -15.11 -7.17 -14.03
N ASP A 104 -15.93 -7.94 -13.31
CA ASP A 104 -16.60 -9.11 -13.84
C ASP A 104 -18.08 -8.83 -14.12
N ARG A 105 -18.69 -9.66 -14.97
CA ARG A 105 -20.12 -9.54 -15.30
C ARG A 105 -21.05 -10.01 -14.17
N THR A 106 -20.51 -10.32 -12.99
CA THR A 106 -21.31 -10.78 -11.85
C THR A 106 -21.87 -9.63 -11.02
N PHE A 107 -21.39 -8.40 -11.25
CA PHE A 107 -21.79 -7.18 -10.53
C PHE A 107 -21.66 -7.30 -9.00
N ARG A 108 -20.82 -8.23 -8.50
CA ARG A 108 -20.64 -8.47 -7.07
C ARG A 108 -19.79 -7.39 -6.38
N SER A 109 -19.05 -6.62 -7.17
CA SER A 109 -18.08 -5.64 -6.70
C SER A 109 -18.44 -4.23 -7.21
N LEU A 110 -19.48 -3.62 -6.65
CA LEU A 110 -19.89 -2.25 -6.98
C LEU A 110 -19.05 -1.26 -6.18
N GLY A 111 -17.88 -0.89 -6.70
CA GLY A 111 -17.00 0.04 -6.01
C GLY A 111 -16.14 0.85 -6.96
N GLU A 112 -15.99 2.12 -6.63
CA GLU A 112 -15.09 3.05 -7.31
C GLU A 112 -14.07 3.58 -6.30
N ARG A 113 -12.82 3.72 -6.74
CA ARG A 113 -11.72 4.27 -5.95
C ARG A 113 -11.04 5.39 -6.73
N ILE A 114 -11.20 6.61 -6.23
CA ILE A 114 -10.53 7.80 -6.75
C ILE A 114 -9.67 8.35 -5.63
N PHE A 115 -8.41 8.65 -5.94
CA PHE A 115 -7.47 9.23 -5.00
C PHE A 115 -6.43 10.08 -5.72
N ASP A 116 -5.87 11.04 -4.99
CA ASP A 116 -4.78 11.89 -5.46
C ASP A 116 -3.44 11.40 -4.93
N VAL A 117 -2.38 11.61 -5.71
CA VAL A 117 -0.99 11.32 -5.33
C VAL A 117 -0.20 12.63 -5.33
N SER A 118 0.47 12.91 -4.21
CA SER A 118 1.38 14.03 -4.06
C SER A 118 2.77 13.54 -3.64
N ILE A 119 3.81 14.11 -4.25
CA ILE A 119 5.23 13.80 -3.98
C ILE A 119 5.91 15.13 -3.66
N GLN A 120 6.65 15.17 -2.54
CA GLN A 120 7.31 16.37 -2.00
C GLN A 120 8.80 16.15 -1.83
#